data_AF-A0AAD5TTN7-F1
#
_entry.id   AF-A0AAD5TTN7-F1
#
_cell.length_a   1.000
_cell.length_b   1.000
_cell.length_c   1.000
_cell.angle_alpha   90.00
_cell.angle_beta   90.00
_cell.angle_gamma   90.00
#
_symmetry.space_group_name_H-M   'P 1'
#
loop_
_entity.id
_entity.type
_entity.pdbx_description
1 polymer ?
#
loop_
_entity_poly.entity_id
_entity_poly.type
_entity_poly.pdbx_seq_one_letter_code
_entity_poly.pdbx_strand_id
1 'polypeptide(L)'
;MLMLYENKKFYKEEVKDVLKENKKNEQRINSKVKLLLKLIVGIILIAFYYVLHPYDSSFAKVYSEPSHFTVRDLELEIENVRNYFGDVGLTVSIVKDSKVILNKGFGKVSINGPEVNEKTLFNIGSLTKAFTSFATAKLVSENILDWDTPAHKILPGLKWASDEVTKDTTLIEILSHQTSLPRHDNLPVVQRNLSLEKFLKVLPNLELIPNGFKKFSYNNLMYGLAGEILAKKESKPYKTVIREKVFGPAKILDGQFWDEITSFNDLNFAKPYDIFPNRSVEREISIEENSIFLNGDMILPAGAINLHAADLGNWMNFFLSGGKGSDIRKKDFEML
;
A
#
# COMPACT_ATOMS: atom_id res chain seq x y z
N MET A 1 32.21 66.81 0.64
CA MET A 1 30.74 66.85 0.47
C MET A 1 30.18 65.69 -0.40
N LEU A 2 30.99 64.70 -0.80
CA LEU A 2 30.54 63.52 -1.58
C LEU A 2 30.33 62.24 -0.72
N MET A 3 30.98 62.11 0.45
CA MET A 3 30.78 60.94 1.34
C MET A 3 29.49 60.94 2.18
N LEU A 4 28.75 62.06 2.24
CA LEU A 4 27.45 62.12 2.95
C LEU A 4 26.24 61.85 2.04
N TYR A 5 26.41 61.90 0.71
CA TYR A 5 25.33 61.70 -0.25
C TYR A 5 25.09 60.22 -0.56
N GLU A 6 26.15 59.39 -0.53
CA GLU A 6 26.05 57.95 -0.80
C GLU A 6 25.41 57.17 0.37
N ASN A 7 25.66 57.58 1.62
CA ASN A 7 25.06 56.94 2.81
C ASN A 7 23.54 57.14 2.92
N LYS A 8 22.99 58.28 2.46
CA LYS A 8 21.53 58.51 2.45
C LYS A 8 20.80 57.68 1.40
N LYS A 9 21.48 57.30 0.32
CA LYS A 9 20.93 56.46 -0.75
C LYS A 9 20.97 54.99 -0.33
N PHE A 10 22.06 54.55 0.31
CA PHE A 10 22.21 53.21 0.86
C PHE A 10 21.15 52.90 1.94
N TYR A 11 20.99 53.77 2.94
CA TYR A 11 19.97 53.61 3.98
C TYR A 11 18.51 53.63 3.46
N LYS A 12 18.23 54.37 2.37
CA LYS A 12 16.89 54.40 1.77
C LYS A 12 16.54 53.10 1.04
N GLU A 13 17.52 52.45 0.41
CA GLU A 13 17.28 51.19 -0.29
C GLU A 13 17.20 50.01 0.69
N GLU A 14 18.03 49.97 1.74
CA GLU A 14 17.97 48.94 2.78
C GLU A 14 16.64 48.96 3.55
N VAL A 15 16.14 50.16 3.89
CA VAL A 15 14.81 50.32 4.53
C VAL A 15 13.67 49.91 3.59
N LYS A 16 13.79 50.14 2.27
CA LYS A 16 12.77 49.67 1.30
C LYS A 16 12.77 48.16 1.17
N ASP A 17 13.93 47.52 1.23
CA ASP A 17 14.06 46.07 1.12
C ASP A 17 13.51 45.38 2.38
N VAL A 18 13.81 45.90 3.57
CA VAL A 18 13.19 45.44 4.83
C VAL A 18 11.67 45.62 4.82
N LEU A 19 11.14 46.74 4.31
CA LEU A 19 9.70 46.95 4.19
C LEU A 19 9.04 46.03 3.14
N LYS A 20 9.73 45.72 2.04
CA LYS A 20 9.26 44.73 1.05
C LYS A 20 9.25 43.32 1.63
N GLU A 21 10.28 42.96 2.39
CA GLU A 21 10.39 41.66 3.05
C GLU A 21 9.33 41.49 4.13
N ASN A 22 9.07 42.53 4.93
CA ASN A 22 7.98 42.56 5.90
C ASN A 22 6.60 42.42 5.22
N LYS A 23 6.34 43.11 4.11
CA LYS A 23 5.10 42.93 3.34
C LYS A 23 4.97 41.53 2.74
N LYS A 24 6.07 40.93 2.26
CA LYS A 24 6.09 39.53 1.78
C LYS A 24 5.80 38.55 2.93
N ASN A 25 6.35 38.79 4.11
CA ASN A 25 6.11 37.99 5.30
C ASN A 25 4.66 38.12 5.79
N GLU A 26 4.08 39.33 5.82
CA GLU A 26 2.65 39.54 6.10
C GLU A 26 1.75 38.84 5.08
N GLN A 27 2.06 38.93 3.78
CA GLN A 27 1.32 38.20 2.75
C GLN A 27 1.43 36.68 2.92
N ARG A 28 2.60 36.16 3.33
CA ARG A 28 2.84 34.74 3.58
C ARG A 28 2.14 34.25 4.86
N ILE A 29 2.06 35.09 5.88
CA ILE A 29 1.27 34.82 7.09
C ILE A 29 -0.22 34.81 6.73
N ASN A 30 -0.70 35.81 5.98
CA ASN A 30 -2.08 35.88 5.52
C ASN A 30 -2.47 34.72 4.60
N SER A 31 -1.57 34.21 3.77
CA SER A 31 -1.82 33.03 2.94
C SER A 31 -1.86 31.73 3.75
N LYS A 32 -0.98 31.58 4.76
CA LYS A 32 -1.02 30.46 5.71
C LYS A 32 -2.28 30.48 6.57
N VAL A 33 -2.72 31.64 7.06
CA VAL A 33 -3.97 31.80 7.82
C VAL A 33 -5.18 31.48 6.93
N LYS A 34 -5.19 31.93 5.66
CA LYS A 34 -6.24 31.55 4.71
C LYS A 34 -6.26 30.04 4.41
N LEU A 35 -5.09 29.41 4.33
CA LEU A 35 -5.00 27.95 4.14
C LEU A 35 -5.50 27.21 5.39
N LEU A 36 -5.13 27.67 6.58
CA LEU A 36 -5.60 27.10 7.86
C LEU A 36 -7.12 27.24 8.00
N LEU A 37 -7.69 28.39 7.65
CA LEU A 37 -9.15 28.60 7.63
C LEU A 37 -9.85 27.70 6.62
N LYS A 38 -9.29 27.51 5.42
CA LYS A 38 -9.83 26.56 4.44
C LYS A 38 -9.77 25.11 4.93
N LEU A 39 -8.71 24.72 5.63
CA LEU A 39 -8.58 23.40 6.25
C LEU A 39 -9.59 23.20 7.38
N ILE A 40 -9.78 24.21 8.25
CA ILE A 40 -10.78 24.17 9.33
C ILE A 40 -12.19 24.04 8.75
N VAL A 41 -12.53 24.85 7.73
CA VAL A 41 -13.82 24.76 7.04
C VAL A 41 -13.97 23.39 6.37
N GLY A 42 -12.92 22.85 5.74
CA GLY A 42 -12.92 21.50 5.17
C GLY A 42 -13.18 20.41 6.21
N ILE A 43 -12.51 20.48 7.37
CA ILE A 43 -12.72 19.53 8.48
C ILE A 43 -14.13 19.64 9.04
N ILE A 44 -14.65 20.85 9.22
CA ILE A 44 -16.03 21.09 9.67
C ILE A 44 -17.02 20.53 8.66
N LEU A 45 -16.82 20.74 7.36
CA LEU A 45 -17.69 20.19 6.32
C LEU A 45 -17.64 18.66 6.27
N ILE A 46 -16.47 18.04 6.47
CA ILE A 46 -16.33 16.59 6.56
C ILE A 46 -17.04 16.06 7.82
N ALA A 47 -16.84 16.70 8.98
CA ALA A 47 -17.53 16.31 10.21
C ALA A 47 -19.05 16.47 10.08
N PHE A 48 -19.52 17.57 9.48
CA PHE A 48 -20.93 17.83 9.23
C PHE A 48 -21.50 16.85 8.20
N TYR A 49 -20.71 16.43 7.20
CA TYR A 49 -21.07 15.38 6.27
C TYR A 49 -21.31 14.05 7.01
N TYR A 50 -20.42 13.63 7.93
CA TYR A 50 -20.63 12.40 8.73
C TYR A 50 -21.77 12.50 9.74
N VAL A 51 -22.14 13.71 10.18
CA VAL A 51 -23.34 13.95 11.02
C VAL A 51 -24.63 13.85 10.21
N LEU A 52 -24.63 14.37 8.97
CA LEU A 52 -25.78 14.34 8.07
C LEU A 52 -25.92 13.03 7.28
N HIS A 53 -24.81 12.33 7.07
CA HIS A 53 -24.69 11.03 6.42
C HIS A 53 -24.05 10.07 7.42
N PRO A 54 -24.76 9.74 8.52
CA PRO A 54 -24.30 8.71 9.43
C PRO A 54 -23.98 7.47 8.60
N TYR A 55 -22.87 6.78 8.94
CA TYR A 55 -22.48 5.53 8.32
C TYR A 55 -23.74 4.68 8.10
N ASP A 56 -24.06 4.42 6.84
CA ASP A 56 -25.29 3.72 6.50
C ASP A 56 -25.17 2.28 6.98
N SER A 57 -25.63 2.07 8.21
CA SER A 57 -25.75 0.77 8.85
C SER A 57 -26.78 -0.13 8.14
N SER A 58 -27.37 0.29 7.02
CA SER A 58 -28.14 -0.58 6.13
C SER A 58 -27.33 -1.80 5.66
N PHE A 59 -26.00 -1.70 5.54
CA PHE A 59 -25.13 -2.86 5.29
C PHE A 59 -24.98 -3.79 6.50
N ALA A 60 -25.22 -3.28 7.71
CA ALA A 60 -25.18 -4.04 8.96
C ALA A 60 -26.56 -4.55 9.40
N LYS A 61 -27.59 -4.45 8.53
CA LYS A 61 -28.80 -5.26 8.72
C LYS A 61 -28.38 -6.72 8.54
N VAL A 62 -28.28 -7.40 9.67
CA VAL A 62 -28.19 -8.85 9.81
C VAL A 62 -29.22 -9.47 8.85
N TYR A 63 -28.76 -9.94 7.70
CA TYR A 63 -29.52 -10.83 6.85
C TYR A 63 -29.79 -12.06 7.70
N SER A 64 -31.07 -12.31 8.03
CA SER A 64 -31.49 -13.63 8.51
C SER A 64 -30.97 -14.66 7.52
N GLU A 65 -30.21 -15.66 7.97
CA GLU A 65 -29.67 -16.71 7.11
C GLU A 65 -30.76 -17.24 6.19
N PRO A 66 -30.73 -16.94 4.86
CA PRO A 66 -31.68 -17.55 3.97
C PRO A 66 -31.34 -19.03 3.92
N SER A 67 -32.36 -19.87 4.08
CA SER A 67 -32.22 -21.33 4.13
C SER A 67 -31.54 -21.91 2.89
N HIS A 68 -31.43 -21.15 1.79
CA HIS A 68 -30.62 -21.46 0.61
C HIS A 68 -30.07 -20.19 -0.05
N PHE A 69 -28.83 -19.80 0.27
CA PHE A 69 -28.10 -18.75 -0.48
C PHE A 69 -27.49 -19.37 -1.75
N THR A 70 -27.89 -18.92 -2.94
CA THR A 70 -27.36 -19.45 -4.21
C THR A 70 -26.16 -18.64 -4.72
N VAL A 71 -25.39 -19.20 -5.67
CA VAL A 71 -24.35 -18.43 -6.39
C VAL A 71 -24.96 -17.24 -7.13
N ARG A 72 -26.20 -17.36 -7.63
CA ARG A 72 -26.87 -16.26 -8.32
C ARG A 72 -27.18 -15.11 -7.36
N ASP A 73 -27.59 -15.41 -6.14
CA ASP A 73 -27.82 -14.37 -5.12
C ASP A 73 -26.51 -13.66 -4.78
N LEU A 74 -25.38 -14.38 -4.73
CA LEU A 74 -24.06 -13.78 -4.51
C LEU A 74 -23.70 -12.80 -5.62
N GLU A 75 -23.90 -13.22 -6.88
CA GLU A 75 -23.64 -12.35 -8.04
C GLU A 75 -24.49 -11.08 -8.01
N LEU A 76 -25.76 -11.18 -7.63
CA LEU A 76 -26.66 -10.02 -7.52
C LEU A 76 -26.19 -9.06 -6.43
N GLU A 77 -25.80 -9.56 -5.26
CA GLU A 77 -25.26 -8.72 -4.19
C GLU A 77 -23.93 -8.06 -4.58
N ILE A 78 -23.05 -8.79 -5.28
CA ILE A 78 -21.80 -8.24 -5.80
C ILE A 78 -22.08 -7.11 -6.79
N GLU A 79 -23.03 -7.28 -7.71
CA GLU A 79 -23.44 -6.23 -8.64
C GLU A 79 -24.04 -5.02 -7.93
N ASN A 80 -24.87 -5.24 -6.90
CA ASN A 80 -25.42 -4.14 -6.09
C ASN A 80 -24.32 -3.33 -5.42
N VAL A 81 -23.31 -4.00 -4.84
CA VAL A 81 -22.15 -3.34 -4.25
C VAL A 81 -21.35 -2.60 -5.33
N ARG A 82 -21.10 -3.22 -6.49
CA ARG A 82 -20.36 -2.60 -7.60
C ARG A 82 -21.04 -1.30 -8.08
N ASN A 83 -22.35 -1.35 -8.28
CA ASN A 83 -23.16 -0.20 -8.70
C ASN A 83 -23.08 0.95 -7.67
N TYR A 84 -23.07 0.61 -6.38
CA TYR A 84 -22.93 1.59 -5.29
C TYR A 84 -21.57 2.31 -5.28
N PHE A 85 -20.51 1.67 -5.77
CA PHE A 85 -19.16 2.24 -5.88
C PHE A 85 -18.84 2.84 -7.27
N GLY A 86 -19.86 3.22 -8.04
CA GLY A 86 -19.69 4.00 -9.26
C GLY A 86 -19.34 3.18 -10.50
N ASP A 87 -19.87 1.96 -10.58
CA ASP A 87 -19.79 1.09 -11.77
C ASP A 87 -18.37 0.65 -12.20
N VAL A 88 -17.40 0.71 -11.28
CA VAL A 88 -16.03 0.23 -11.52
C VAL A 88 -15.97 -1.29 -11.75
N GLY A 89 -14.89 -1.76 -12.36
CA GLY A 89 -14.62 -3.19 -12.52
C GLY A 89 -14.10 -3.85 -11.25
N LEU A 90 -14.53 -5.09 -10.99
CA LEU A 90 -14.00 -5.95 -9.93
C LEU A 90 -13.99 -7.42 -10.34
N THR A 91 -13.18 -8.22 -9.67
CA THR A 91 -13.15 -9.68 -9.86
C THR A 91 -13.27 -10.37 -8.50
N VAL A 92 -14.05 -11.45 -8.43
CA VAL A 92 -14.35 -12.15 -7.18
C VAL A 92 -14.08 -13.64 -7.34
N SER A 93 -13.28 -14.19 -6.42
CA SER A 93 -13.14 -15.62 -6.22
C SER A 93 -13.64 -15.99 -4.83
N ILE A 94 -14.47 -17.03 -4.74
CA ILE A 94 -14.98 -17.56 -3.47
C ILE A 94 -14.56 -19.02 -3.38
N VAL A 95 -13.84 -19.33 -2.32
CA VAL A 95 -13.36 -20.68 -2.02
C VAL A 95 -14.10 -21.19 -0.79
N LYS A 96 -14.74 -22.35 -0.92
CA LYS A 96 -15.41 -23.06 0.17
C LYS A 96 -15.08 -24.54 0.08
N ASP A 97 -14.70 -25.14 1.21
CA ASP A 97 -14.35 -26.57 1.29
C ASP A 97 -13.32 -26.99 0.22
N SER A 98 -12.29 -26.16 0.04
CA SER A 98 -11.22 -26.31 -0.97
C SER A 98 -11.71 -26.32 -2.44
N LYS A 99 -12.93 -25.83 -2.70
CA LYS A 99 -13.50 -25.68 -4.04
C LYS A 99 -13.76 -24.22 -4.34
N VAL A 100 -13.39 -23.81 -5.56
CA VAL A 100 -13.78 -22.51 -6.10
C VAL A 100 -15.25 -22.59 -6.50
N ILE A 101 -16.12 -21.89 -5.78
CA ILE A 101 -17.57 -21.88 -6.03
C ILE A 101 -18.04 -20.65 -6.83
N LEU A 102 -17.19 -19.63 -6.91
CA LEU A 102 -17.35 -18.48 -7.79
C LEU A 102 -15.95 -18.02 -8.21
N ASN A 103 -15.78 -17.68 -9.49
CA ASN A 103 -14.61 -17.00 -10.01
C ASN A 103 -15.06 -16.18 -11.23
N LYS A 104 -15.35 -14.90 -11.03
CA LYS A 104 -16.08 -14.10 -12.02
C LYS A 104 -15.66 -12.64 -11.96
N GLY A 105 -15.59 -12.02 -13.13
CA GLY A 105 -15.43 -10.57 -13.30
C GLY A 105 -16.78 -9.85 -13.43
N PHE A 106 -16.82 -8.61 -12.97
CA PHE A 106 -17.98 -7.74 -12.96
C PHE A 106 -17.56 -6.32 -13.38
N GLY A 107 -18.38 -5.64 -14.18
CA GLY A 107 -18.06 -4.32 -14.71
C GLY A 107 -16.90 -4.34 -15.72
N LYS A 108 -16.29 -3.18 -15.98
CA LYS A 108 -15.29 -3.00 -17.04
C LYS A 108 -13.88 -2.74 -16.52
N VAL A 109 -12.87 -3.14 -17.29
CA VAL A 109 -11.45 -2.92 -16.95
C VAL A 109 -11.03 -1.44 -17.06
N SER A 110 -11.78 -0.64 -17.82
CA SER A 110 -11.62 0.80 -18.02
C SER A 110 -12.99 1.39 -18.42
N ILE A 111 -13.18 2.72 -18.43
CA ILE A 111 -14.50 3.35 -18.72
C ILE A 111 -15.09 2.83 -20.04
N ASN A 112 -14.24 2.75 -21.07
CA ASN A 112 -14.59 2.28 -22.41
C ASN A 112 -13.95 0.92 -22.75
N GLY A 113 -13.49 0.19 -21.73
CA GLY A 113 -12.79 -1.07 -21.89
C GLY A 113 -13.73 -2.27 -22.04
N PRO A 114 -13.15 -3.45 -22.29
CA PRO A 114 -13.89 -4.71 -22.19
C PRO A 114 -14.36 -4.99 -20.76
N GLU A 115 -15.27 -5.94 -20.63
CA GLU A 115 -15.70 -6.49 -19.35
C GLU A 115 -14.52 -7.13 -18.60
N VAL A 116 -14.51 -6.99 -17.28
CA VAL A 116 -13.62 -7.71 -16.39
C VAL A 116 -13.92 -9.20 -16.49
N ASN A 117 -12.87 -10.02 -16.47
CA ASN A 117 -12.97 -11.47 -16.35
C ASN A 117 -12.12 -12.01 -15.19
N GLU A 118 -12.13 -13.31 -14.99
CA GLU A 118 -11.45 -14.00 -13.90
C GLU A 118 -9.92 -13.93 -13.97
N LYS A 119 -9.38 -13.53 -15.13
CA LYS A 119 -7.96 -13.34 -15.40
C LYS A 119 -7.55 -11.86 -15.49
N THR A 120 -8.48 -10.93 -15.27
CA THR A 120 -8.14 -9.51 -15.23
C THR A 120 -7.27 -9.23 -14.01
N LEU A 121 -6.06 -8.72 -14.24
CA LEU A 121 -5.11 -8.32 -13.21
C LEU A 121 -5.56 -7.02 -12.56
N PHE A 122 -5.48 -7.01 -11.22
CA PHE A 122 -5.65 -5.84 -10.40
C PHE A 122 -4.39 -5.67 -9.54
N ASN A 123 -4.00 -4.42 -9.27
CA ASN A 123 -3.07 -4.17 -8.19
C ASN A 123 -3.72 -4.55 -6.86
N ILE A 124 -3.14 -5.54 -6.16
CA ILE A 124 -3.72 -6.04 -4.90
C ILE A 124 -3.28 -5.20 -3.68
N GLY A 125 -2.49 -4.15 -3.92
CA GLY A 125 -1.97 -3.26 -2.90
C GLY A 125 -1.37 -4.04 -1.74
N SER A 126 -1.82 -3.71 -0.52
CA SER A 126 -1.22 -4.24 0.71
C SER A 126 -1.42 -5.74 0.94
N LEU A 127 -2.22 -6.45 0.14
CA LEU A 127 -2.21 -7.92 0.14
C LEU A 127 -0.83 -8.49 -0.25
N THR A 128 -0.03 -7.71 -0.98
CA THR A 128 1.40 -8.00 -1.28
C THR A 128 2.17 -8.41 -0.01
N LYS A 129 1.88 -7.80 1.13
CA LYS A 129 2.56 -8.06 2.41
C LYS A 129 2.42 -9.50 2.90
N ALA A 130 1.29 -10.15 2.58
CA ALA A 130 1.09 -11.55 2.90
C ALA A 130 2.11 -12.44 2.16
N PHE A 131 2.43 -12.12 0.91
CA PHE A 131 3.43 -12.83 0.11
C PHE A 131 4.84 -12.63 0.66
N THR A 132 5.21 -11.40 1.02
CA THR A 132 6.49 -11.10 1.66
C THR A 132 6.64 -11.80 3.02
N SER A 133 5.59 -11.77 3.84
CA SER A 133 5.58 -12.42 5.15
C SER A 133 5.71 -13.93 5.02
N PHE A 134 4.97 -14.52 4.07
CA PHE A 134 5.05 -15.95 3.80
C PHE A 134 6.43 -16.38 3.29
N ALA A 135 7.04 -15.62 2.38
CA ALA A 135 8.40 -15.89 1.92
C ALA A 135 9.40 -15.84 3.09
N THR A 136 9.27 -14.87 3.99
CA THR A 136 10.09 -14.82 5.21
C THR A 136 9.86 -16.05 6.09
N ALA A 137 8.59 -16.41 6.34
CA ALA A 137 8.26 -17.60 7.12
C ALA A 137 8.84 -18.88 6.49
N LYS A 138 8.86 -18.96 5.15
CA LYS A 138 9.49 -20.07 4.43
C LYS A 138 10.99 -20.14 4.72
N LEU A 139 11.71 -19.03 4.63
CA LEU A 139 13.14 -19.02 4.94
C LEU A 139 13.43 -19.30 6.43
N VAL A 140 12.53 -18.91 7.33
CA VAL A 140 12.62 -19.29 8.74
C VAL A 140 12.42 -20.79 8.91
N SER A 141 11.41 -21.39 8.25
CA SER A 141 11.20 -22.84 8.27
C SER A 141 12.37 -23.65 7.69
N GLU A 142 13.18 -23.02 6.82
CA GLU A 142 14.38 -23.59 6.22
C GLU A 142 15.65 -23.34 7.06
N ASN A 143 15.53 -22.72 8.24
CA ASN A 143 16.64 -22.29 9.10
C ASN A 143 17.63 -21.31 8.41
N ILE A 144 17.20 -20.63 7.35
CA ILE A 144 18.00 -19.61 6.64
C ILE A 144 17.91 -18.27 7.37
N LEU A 145 16.75 -18.00 7.97
CA LEU A 145 16.43 -16.83 8.79
C LEU A 145 15.91 -17.26 10.16
N ASP A 146 15.93 -16.34 11.11
CA ASP A 146 15.27 -16.48 12.41
C ASP A 146 14.49 -15.19 12.69
N TRP A 147 13.28 -15.30 13.24
CA TRP A 147 12.41 -14.17 13.56
C TRP A 147 13.09 -13.13 14.45
N ASP A 148 13.90 -13.59 15.39
CA ASP A 148 14.58 -12.76 16.38
C ASP A 148 15.95 -12.26 15.88
N THR A 149 16.30 -12.52 14.62
CA THR A 149 17.54 -11.99 14.04
C THR A 149 17.47 -10.47 13.97
N PRO A 150 18.40 -9.74 14.62
CA PRO A 150 18.45 -8.29 14.49
C PRO A 150 18.71 -7.88 13.04
N ALA A 151 17.86 -7.01 12.49
CA ALA A 151 17.86 -6.70 11.06
C ALA A 151 19.17 -6.05 10.58
N HIS A 152 19.82 -5.25 11.44
CA HIS A 152 21.09 -4.60 11.15
C HIS A 152 22.24 -5.60 10.93
N LYS A 153 22.15 -6.84 11.45
CA LYS A 153 23.13 -7.89 11.18
C LYS A 153 23.01 -8.43 9.75
N ILE A 154 21.82 -8.34 9.15
CA ILE A 154 21.57 -8.79 7.76
C ILE A 154 21.86 -7.65 6.78
N LEU A 155 21.41 -6.43 7.09
CA LEU A 155 21.61 -5.23 6.28
C LEU A 155 22.58 -4.27 6.99
N PRO A 156 23.91 -4.35 6.74
CA PRO A 156 24.87 -3.39 7.25
C PRO A 156 24.50 -1.97 6.85
N GLY A 157 24.59 -1.03 7.80
CA GLY A 157 24.18 0.36 7.60
C GLY A 157 22.71 0.63 7.94
N LEU A 158 21.91 -0.39 8.27
CA LEU A 158 20.56 -0.20 8.79
C LEU A 158 20.62 0.41 10.19
N LYS A 159 20.19 1.67 10.29
CA LYS A 159 20.17 2.46 11.52
C LYS A 159 18.93 3.35 11.58
N TRP A 160 18.21 3.29 12.70
CA TRP A 160 17.16 4.22 13.08
C TRP A 160 17.75 5.43 13.82
N ALA A 161 16.94 6.47 14.03
CA ALA A 161 17.33 7.62 14.86
C ALA A 161 17.65 7.26 16.32
N SER A 162 17.20 6.09 16.80
CA SER A 162 17.52 5.54 18.12
C SER A 162 18.43 4.31 17.99
N ASP A 163 19.53 4.29 18.74
CA ASP A 163 20.45 3.16 18.80
C ASP A 163 19.80 1.93 19.47
N GLU A 164 18.90 2.12 20.43
CA GLU A 164 18.10 1.04 21.05
C GLU A 164 17.21 0.38 20.01
N VAL A 165 16.41 1.17 19.28
CA VAL A 165 15.54 0.67 18.21
C VAL A 165 16.38 -0.02 17.13
N THR A 166 17.54 0.52 16.78
CA THR A 166 18.45 -0.08 15.79
C THR A 166 18.95 -1.46 16.23
N LYS A 167 19.36 -1.56 17.49
CA LYS A 167 19.94 -2.79 18.05
C LYS A 167 18.88 -3.89 18.17
N ASP A 168 17.68 -3.52 18.59
CA ASP A 168 16.65 -4.46 19.03
C ASP A 168 15.59 -4.73 17.96
N THR A 169 15.55 -3.97 16.85
CA THR A 169 14.64 -4.28 15.73
C THR A 169 15.06 -5.57 15.02
N THR A 170 14.21 -6.58 15.12
CA THR A 170 14.37 -7.88 14.44
C THR A 170 13.41 -8.01 13.26
N LEU A 171 13.36 -9.19 12.63
CA LEU A 171 12.39 -9.47 11.57
C LEU A 171 10.96 -9.43 12.09
N ILE A 172 10.71 -9.87 13.34
CA ILE A 172 9.34 -9.84 13.87
C ILE A 172 8.85 -8.41 14.05
N GLU A 173 9.67 -7.48 14.57
CA GLU A 173 9.27 -6.07 14.70
C GLU A 173 9.05 -5.40 13.33
N ILE A 174 9.85 -5.75 12.32
CA ILE A 174 9.67 -5.24 10.95
C ILE A 174 8.33 -5.67 10.37
N LEU A 175 8.03 -6.96 10.38
CA LEU A 175 6.83 -7.52 9.74
C LEU A 175 5.54 -7.25 10.54
N SER A 176 5.66 -7.08 11.86
CA SER A 176 4.53 -6.76 12.75
C SER A 176 4.27 -5.26 12.92
N HIS A 177 5.01 -4.40 12.19
CA HIS A 177 4.86 -2.94 12.25
C HIS A 177 5.18 -2.32 13.62
N GLN A 178 6.27 -2.75 14.26
CA GLN A 178 6.60 -2.42 15.65
C GLN A 178 7.94 -1.70 15.84
N THR A 179 8.40 -0.98 14.82
CA THR A 179 9.75 -0.37 14.77
C THR A 179 9.82 1.09 15.24
N SER A 180 8.76 1.61 15.87
CA SER A 180 8.55 3.05 16.20
C SER A 180 8.50 4.01 15.01
N LEU A 181 8.75 3.56 13.78
CA LEU A 181 8.73 4.45 12.61
C LEU A 181 7.26 4.71 12.20
N PRO A 182 6.80 5.97 12.18
CA PRO A 182 5.44 6.29 11.74
C PRO A 182 5.26 6.07 10.24
N ARG A 183 4.01 6.13 9.79
CA ARG A 183 3.66 5.96 8.38
C ARG A 183 4.29 7.06 7.51
N HIS A 184 4.85 6.66 6.37
CA HIS A 184 5.49 7.55 5.40
C HIS A 184 4.94 7.36 3.97
N ASP A 185 3.62 7.16 3.84
CA ASP A 185 2.98 6.80 2.57
C ASP A 185 3.08 7.88 1.49
N ASN A 186 3.32 9.14 1.88
CA ASN A 186 3.54 10.25 0.94
C ASN A 186 5.02 10.39 0.51
N LEU A 187 5.93 9.60 1.08
CA LEU A 187 7.35 9.67 0.74
C LEU A 187 7.62 9.43 -0.76
N PRO A 188 6.92 8.53 -1.48
CA PRO A 188 7.13 8.34 -2.92
C PRO A 188 6.82 9.59 -3.78
N VAL A 189 5.93 10.48 -3.31
CA VAL A 189 5.65 11.77 -3.98
C VAL A 189 6.87 12.69 -3.91
N VAL A 190 7.59 12.67 -2.80
CA VAL A 190 8.79 13.49 -2.55
C VAL A 190 10.04 12.83 -3.14
N GLN A 191 10.15 11.51 -3.00
CA GLN A 191 11.27 10.69 -3.46
C GLN A 191 10.75 9.51 -4.27
N ARG A 192 10.58 9.73 -5.58
CA ARG A 192 10.22 8.68 -6.53
C ARG A 192 11.29 7.59 -6.55
N ASN A 193 10.86 6.35 -6.80
CA ASN A 193 11.72 5.17 -6.90
C ASN A 193 12.68 5.10 -5.71
N LEU A 194 12.12 5.13 -4.49
CA LEU A 194 12.91 5.08 -3.27
C LEU A 194 13.64 3.73 -3.20
N SER A 195 14.95 3.76 -3.41
CA SER A 195 15.81 2.60 -3.30
C SER A 195 16.21 2.33 -1.86
N LEU A 196 16.66 1.11 -1.56
CA LEU A 196 17.21 0.76 -0.25
C LEU A 196 18.35 1.73 0.14
N GLU A 197 19.29 2.01 -0.75
CA GLU A 197 20.42 2.89 -0.47
C GLU A 197 19.97 4.29 -0.02
N LYS A 198 19.00 4.87 -0.73
CA LYS A 198 18.44 6.18 -0.37
C LYS A 198 17.69 6.11 0.95
N PHE A 199 16.93 5.03 1.18
CA PHE A 199 16.21 4.83 2.42
C PHE A 199 17.15 4.73 3.62
N LEU A 200 18.23 3.95 3.53
CA LEU A 200 19.23 3.81 4.59
C LEU A 200 19.91 5.14 4.95
N LYS A 201 20.05 6.07 3.98
CA LYS A 201 20.59 7.42 4.23
C LYS A 201 19.62 8.32 5.00
N VAL A 202 18.31 8.17 4.79
CA VAL A 202 17.31 9.04 5.42
C VAL A 202 16.77 8.48 6.72
N LEU A 203 16.70 7.16 6.89
CA LEU A 203 16.13 6.49 8.07
C LEU A 203 16.70 7.00 9.42
N PRO A 204 18.02 7.26 9.57
CA PRO A 204 18.56 7.80 10.81
C PRO A 204 18.05 9.21 11.17
N ASN A 205 17.48 9.93 10.21
CA ASN A 205 16.97 11.30 10.37
C ASN A 205 15.43 11.35 10.49
N LEU A 206 14.75 10.21 10.41
CA LEU A 206 13.29 10.15 10.55
C LEU A 206 12.90 10.13 12.03
N GLU A 207 11.96 11.00 12.39
CA GLU A 207 11.42 11.06 13.75
C GLU A 207 10.69 9.74 14.09
N LEU A 208 10.98 9.21 15.27
CA LEU A 208 10.33 8.01 15.80
C LEU A 208 9.19 8.40 16.75
N ILE A 209 8.15 7.58 16.77
CA ILE A 209 7.07 7.69 17.76
C ILE A 209 7.68 7.50 19.15
N PRO A 210 7.59 8.49 20.06
CA PRO A 210 8.12 8.35 21.41
C PRO A 210 7.49 7.17 22.14
N ASN A 211 8.31 6.29 22.73
CA ASN A 211 7.87 5.05 23.37
C ASN A 211 7.00 4.16 22.43
N GLY A 212 7.26 4.23 21.11
CA GLY A 212 6.52 3.50 20.08
C GLY A 212 7.10 2.12 19.74
N PHE A 213 8.26 1.76 20.28
CA PHE A 213 8.89 0.47 19.97
C PHE A 213 8.04 -0.66 20.55
N LYS A 214 7.88 -1.75 19.80
CA LYS A 214 6.97 -2.86 20.16
C LYS A 214 5.50 -2.47 20.26
N LYS A 215 5.13 -1.32 19.67
CA LYS A 215 3.73 -0.90 19.47
C LYS A 215 3.42 -0.82 18.00
N PHE A 216 2.22 -1.28 17.63
CA PHE A 216 1.78 -1.29 16.25
C PHE A 216 1.68 0.13 15.67
N SER A 217 2.37 0.35 14.55
CA SER A 217 2.28 1.53 13.72
C SER A 217 2.51 1.13 12.26
N TYR A 218 1.42 0.97 11.52
CA TYR A 218 1.46 0.52 10.13
C TYR A 218 2.47 1.29 9.27
N ASN A 219 3.34 0.56 8.57
CA ASN A 219 4.44 1.14 7.82
C ASN A 219 4.84 0.30 6.60
N ASN A 220 4.71 0.88 5.41
CA ASN A 220 5.09 0.24 4.15
C ASN A 220 6.61 0.07 3.98
N LEU A 221 7.41 1.01 4.47
CA LEU A 221 8.87 0.99 4.32
C LEU A 221 9.50 -0.20 5.05
N MET A 222 8.87 -0.68 6.12
CA MET A 222 9.31 -1.88 6.83
C MET A 222 9.13 -3.14 5.97
N TYR A 223 8.09 -3.22 5.14
CA TYR A 223 7.96 -4.31 4.18
C TYR A 223 8.97 -4.21 3.05
N GLY A 224 9.30 -2.99 2.61
CA GLY A 224 10.47 -2.74 1.76
C GLY A 224 11.75 -3.35 2.33
N LEU A 225 12.07 -3.07 3.60
CA LEU A 225 13.21 -3.68 4.30
C LEU A 225 13.12 -5.21 4.34
N ALA A 226 11.94 -5.78 4.61
CA ALA A 226 11.75 -7.22 4.62
C ALA A 226 12.05 -7.86 3.26
N GLY A 227 11.62 -7.23 2.15
CA GLY A 227 11.95 -7.71 0.81
C GLY A 227 13.44 -7.64 0.49
N GLU A 228 14.13 -6.59 0.93
CA GLU A 228 15.58 -6.47 0.78
C GLU A 228 16.35 -7.53 1.60
N ILE A 229 15.86 -7.85 2.80
CA ILE A 229 16.41 -8.95 3.61
C ILE A 229 16.23 -10.29 2.88
N LEU A 230 15.05 -10.56 2.33
CA LEU A 230 14.79 -11.77 1.55
C LEU A 230 15.73 -11.89 0.36
N ALA A 231 15.83 -10.81 -0.44
CA ALA A 231 16.68 -10.77 -1.61
C ALA A 231 18.16 -11.04 -1.26
N LYS A 232 18.63 -10.41 -0.18
CA LYS A 232 20.00 -10.58 0.29
C LYS A 232 20.28 -12.01 0.79
N LYS A 233 19.35 -12.60 1.54
CA LYS A 233 19.54 -13.93 2.14
C LYS A 233 19.52 -15.05 1.10
N GLU A 234 18.71 -14.90 0.06
CA GLU A 234 18.68 -15.85 -1.06
C GLU A 234 19.72 -15.54 -2.15
N SER A 235 20.41 -14.40 -2.07
CA SER A 235 21.29 -13.90 -3.14
C SER A 235 20.59 -13.83 -4.50
N LYS A 236 19.31 -13.45 -4.50
CA LYS A 236 18.42 -13.37 -5.67
C LYS A 236 17.57 -12.10 -5.60
N PRO A 237 17.13 -11.53 -6.73
CA PRO A 237 16.18 -10.43 -6.72
C PRO A 237 14.88 -10.81 -5.98
N TYR A 238 14.28 -9.86 -5.26
CA TYR A 238 13.02 -10.08 -4.51
C TYR A 238 11.94 -10.75 -5.36
N LYS A 239 11.75 -10.27 -6.61
CA LYS A 239 10.76 -10.82 -7.54
C LYS A 239 10.99 -12.31 -7.82
N THR A 240 12.25 -12.73 -7.93
CA THR A 240 12.63 -14.14 -8.10
C THR A 240 12.31 -14.95 -6.84
N VAL A 241 12.63 -14.41 -5.66
CA VAL A 241 12.33 -15.08 -4.38
C VAL A 241 10.83 -15.33 -4.23
N ILE A 242 9.98 -14.33 -4.50
CA ILE A 242 8.53 -14.48 -4.43
C ILE A 242 8.01 -15.49 -5.45
N ARG A 243 8.53 -15.45 -6.68
CA ARG A 243 8.14 -16.42 -7.72
C ARG A 243 8.45 -17.85 -7.31
N GLU A 244 9.65 -18.12 -6.83
CA GLU A 244 10.10 -19.46 -6.46
C GLU A 244 9.49 -19.97 -5.16
N LYS A 245 9.46 -19.13 -4.11
CA LYS A 245 9.07 -19.55 -2.76
C LYS A 245 7.56 -19.44 -2.52
N VAL A 246 6.85 -18.64 -3.31
CA VAL A 246 5.42 -18.37 -3.10
C VAL A 246 4.59 -18.69 -4.34
N PHE A 247 4.84 -18.04 -5.47
CA PHE A 247 3.95 -18.20 -6.64
C PHE A 247 3.93 -19.62 -7.17
N GLY A 248 5.11 -20.24 -7.36
CA GLY A 248 5.21 -21.63 -7.80
C GLY A 248 4.46 -22.61 -6.90
N PRO A 249 4.79 -22.69 -5.60
CA PRO A 249 4.10 -23.58 -4.67
C PRO A 249 2.58 -23.32 -4.54
N ALA A 250 2.17 -22.05 -4.58
CA ALA A 250 0.77 -21.67 -4.51
C ALA A 250 0.01 -21.77 -5.84
N LYS A 251 0.67 -22.19 -6.94
CA LYS A 251 0.09 -22.24 -8.30
C LYS A 251 -0.47 -20.89 -8.76
N ILE A 252 0.25 -19.81 -8.45
CA ILE A 252 0.01 -18.47 -9.00
C ILE A 252 0.80 -18.38 -10.30
N LEU A 253 0.10 -18.25 -11.42
CA LEU A 253 0.70 -18.42 -12.75
C LEU A 253 0.93 -17.08 -13.44
N ASP A 254 -0.01 -16.14 -13.28
CA ASP A 254 -0.03 -14.88 -14.02
C ASP A 254 0.32 -13.69 -13.11
N GLY A 255 0.88 -13.94 -11.92
CA GLY A 255 1.30 -12.91 -10.99
C GLY A 255 2.44 -12.03 -11.52
N GLN A 256 2.18 -10.72 -11.54
CA GLN A 256 3.11 -9.71 -12.07
C GLN A 256 3.45 -8.67 -11.01
N PHE A 257 4.62 -8.05 -11.13
CA PHE A 257 4.99 -6.89 -10.34
C PHE A 257 4.68 -5.61 -11.11
N TRP A 258 4.36 -4.52 -10.40
CA TRP A 258 3.95 -3.26 -11.01
C TRP A 258 4.98 -2.71 -12.02
N ASP A 259 6.26 -2.84 -11.70
CA ASP A 259 7.36 -2.40 -12.58
C ASP A 259 7.56 -3.25 -13.84
N GLU A 260 6.80 -4.34 -13.99
CA GLU A 260 6.76 -5.18 -15.20
C GLU A 260 5.59 -4.79 -16.13
N ILE A 261 4.69 -3.91 -15.67
CA ILE A 261 3.55 -3.41 -16.43
C ILE A 261 3.98 -2.21 -17.28
N THR A 262 4.04 -2.40 -18.59
CA THR A 262 4.49 -1.35 -19.54
C THR A 262 3.34 -0.65 -20.27
N SER A 263 2.15 -1.26 -20.29
CA SER A 263 0.98 -0.78 -21.03
C SER A 263 -0.31 -1.37 -20.45
N PHE A 264 -1.36 -0.56 -20.35
CA PHE A 264 -2.71 -1.04 -20.03
C PHE A 264 -3.45 -1.56 -21.27
N ASN A 265 -2.90 -1.38 -22.47
CA ASN A 265 -3.56 -1.78 -23.71
C ASN A 265 -3.29 -3.24 -24.08
N ASP A 266 -2.17 -3.81 -23.61
CA ASP A 266 -1.69 -5.14 -24.00
C ASP A 266 -1.91 -6.19 -22.91
N LEU A 267 -2.46 -5.77 -21.77
CA LEU A 267 -2.68 -6.61 -20.61
C LEU A 267 -4.17 -6.56 -20.27
N ASN A 268 -4.73 -7.72 -19.95
CA ASN A 268 -6.01 -7.85 -19.26
C ASN A 268 -5.83 -7.26 -17.84
N PHE A 269 -5.66 -5.95 -17.71
CA PHE A 269 -5.29 -5.23 -16.50
C PHE A 269 -6.29 -4.11 -16.26
N ALA A 270 -6.85 -4.06 -15.05
CA ALA A 270 -7.82 -3.03 -14.69
C ALA A 270 -7.12 -1.69 -14.44
N LYS A 271 -7.58 -0.65 -15.15
CA LYS A 271 -7.07 0.71 -14.95
C LYS A 271 -7.53 1.24 -13.59
N PRO A 272 -6.65 1.90 -12.83
CA PRO A 272 -7.03 2.57 -11.60
C PRO A 272 -7.83 3.85 -11.91
N TYR A 273 -8.70 4.23 -10.98
CA TYR A 273 -9.56 5.40 -11.09
C TYR A 273 -9.38 6.32 -9.88
N ASP A 274 -9.45 7.62 -10.12
CA ASP A 274 -9.81 8.58 -9.07
C ASP A 274 -11.33 8.60 -8.95
N ILE A 275 -11.83 8.57 -7.71
CA ILE A 275 -13.28 8.63 -7.42
C ILE A 275 -13.61 9.89 -6.63
N PHE A 276 -14.71 10.53 -7.00
CA PHE A 276 -15.26 11.64 -6.23
C PHE A 276 -15.80 11.16 -4.87
N PRO A 277 -16.06 12.06 -3.89
CA PRO A 277 -16.68 11.69 -2.61
C PRO A 277 -18.05 11.00 -2.76
N ASN A 278 -18.78 11.29 -3.84
CA ASN A 278 -20.05 10.62 -4.20
C ASN A 278 -19.83 9.27 -4.92
N ARG A 279 -18.58 8.80 -5.02
CA ARG A 279 -18.11 7.54 -5.61
C ARG A 279 -18.21 7.42 -7.13
N SER A 280 -18.64 8.45 -7.85
CA SER A 280 -18.54 8.44 -9.31
C SER A 280 -17.08 8.53 -9.73
N VAL A 281 -16.72 7.80 -10.78
CA VAL A 281 -15.40 7.89 -11.42
C VAL A 281 -15.17 9.33 -11.88
N GLU A 282 -14.10 9.95 -11.39
CA GLU A 282 -13.64 11.26 -11.84
C GLU A 282 -12.84 11.10 -13.14
N ARG A 283 -11.85 10.21 -13.11
CA ARG A 283 -10.96 9.94 -14.25
C ARG A 283 -10.22 8.62 -14.09
N GLU A 284 -9.71 8.11 -15.21
CA GLU A 284 -8.69 7.06 -15.23
C GLU A 284 -7.32 7.64 -14.83
N ILE A 285 -6.55 6.87 -14.08
CA ILE A 285 -5.18 7.21 -13.68
C ILE A 285 -4.19 6.54 -14.64
N SER A 286 -3.19 7.29 -15.12
CA SER A 286 -2.17 6.74 -16.03
C SER A 286 -1.20 5.80 -15.31
N ILE A 287 -0.47 4.98 -16.08
CA ILE A 287 0.60 4.12 -15.52
C ILE A 287 1.65 4.99 -14.84
N GLU A 288 2.05 6.10 -15.46
CA GLU A 288 3.08 7.01 -14.95
C GLU A 288 2.66 7.65 -13.63
N GLU A 289 1.39 8.06 -13.51
CA GLU A 289 0.84 8.62 -12.29
C GLU A 289 0.82 7.58 -11.16
N ASN A 290 0.33 6.37 -11.44
CA ASN A 290 0.25 5.34 -10.40
C ASN A 290 1.63 4.78 -10.03
N SER A 291 2.58 4.80 -10.97
CA SER A 291 3.98 4.43 -10.76
C SER A 291 4.71 5.33 -9.77
N ILE A 292 4.22 6.55 -9.50
CA ILE A 292 4.75 7.41 -8.43
C ILE A 292 4.68 6.67 -7.08
N PHE A 293 3.61 5.90 -6.87
CA PHE A 293 3.35 5.22 -5.60
C PHE A 293 3.85 3.77 -5.60
N LEU A 294 3.86 3.10 -6.75
CA LEU A 294 4.07 1.66 -6.84
C LEU A 294 5.46 1.24 -7.36
N ASN A 295 6.31 2.19 -7.79
CA ASN A 295 7.71 1.90 -8.14
C ASN A 295 8.69 2.19 -6.99
N GLY A 296 9.74 1.38 -6.95
CA GLY A 296 10.87 1.50 -6.03
C GLY A 296 11.00 0.31 -5.10
N ASP A 297 12.24 0.02 -4.71
CA ASP A 297 12.61 -1.11 -3.86
C ASP A 297 11.80 -1.13 -2.56
N MET A 298 11.53 0.03 -1.98
CA MET A 298 10.86 0.12 -0.69
C MET A 298 9.34 -0.13 -0.73
N ILE A 299 8.70 -0.06 -1.91
CA ILE A 299 7.27 -0.36 -2.07
C ILE A 299 7.02 -1.70 -2.74
N LEU A 300 7.97 -2.21 -3.52
CA LEU A 300 7.86 -3.47 -4.25
C LEU A 300 7.35 -4.64 -3.37
N PRO A 301 7.85 -4.84 -2.13
CA PRO A 301 7.36 -5.88 -1.22
C PRO A 301 6.13 -5.47 -0.39
N ALA A 302 5.69 -4.22 -0.48
CA ALA A 302 4.61 -3.70 0.34
C ALA A 302 3.29 -3.60 -0.42
N GLY A 303 3.32 -3.36 -1.74
CA GLY A 303 2.13 -2.98 -2.49
C GLY A 303 2.10 -3.29 -3.99
N ALA A 304 3.19 -3.81 -4.56
CA ALA A 304 3.36 -3.81 -6.02
C ALA A 304 3.00 -5.13 -6.73
N ILE A 305 2.43 -6.13 -6.05
CA ILE A 305 1.95 -7.34 -6.73
C ILE A 305 0.62 -7.02 -7.43
N ASN A 306 0.45 -7.62 -8.60
CA ASN A 306 -0.80 -7.63 -9.35
C ASN A 306 -1.23 -9.09 -9.57
N LEU A 307 -2.50 -9.38 -9.27
CA LEU A 307 -3.10 -10.71 -9.41
C LEU A 307 -4.53 -10.59 -9.95
N HIS A 308 -5.02 -11.67 -10.51
CA HIS A 308 -6.43 -11.86 -10.81
C HIS A 308 -7.09 -12.81 -9.79
N ALA A 309 -8.43 -12.85 -9.79
CA ALA A 309 -9.21 -13.63 -8.82
C ALA A 309 -8.87 -15.13 -8.82
N ALA A 310 -8.61 -15.72 -10.00
CA ALA A 310 -8.29 -17.15 -10.06
C ALA A 310 -6.99 -17.50 -9.29
N ASP A 311 -5.93 -16.68 -9.42
CA ASP A 311 -4.66 -16.88 -8.72
C ASP A 311 -4.80 -16.61 -7.21
N LEU A 312 -5.60 -15.62 -6.82
CA LEU A 312 -5.98 -15.42 -5.41
C LEU A 312 -6.78 -16.61 -4.86
N GLY A 313 -7.61 -17.26 -5.68
CA GLY A 313 -8.28 -18.51 -5.35
C GLY A 313 -7.30 -19.65 -5.05
N ASN A 314 -6.25 -19.79 -5.86
CA ASN A 314 -5.19 -20.75 -5.62
C ASN A 314 -4.42 -20.44 -4.33
N TRP A 315 -4.14 -19.16 -4.09
CA TRP A 315 -3.50 -18.68 -2.85
C TRP A 315 -4.34 -19.00 -1.60
N MET A 316 -5.66 -18.76 -1.64
CA MET A 316 -6.57 -19.13 -0.55
C MET A 316 -6.60 -20.64 -0.31
N ASN A 317 -6.71 -21.43 -1.38
CA ASN A 317 -6.66 -22.90 -1.30
C ASN A 317 -5.34 -23.41 -0.72
N PHE A 318 -4.23 -22.76 -1.03
CA PHE A 318 -2.92 -23.09 -0.46
C PHE A 318 -2.93 -22.99 1.07
N PHE A 319 -3.51 -21.94 1.65
CA PHE A 319 -3.63 -21.86 3.11
C PHE A 319 -4.68 -22.78 3.70
N LEU A 320 -5.84 -22.90 3.05
CA LEU A 320 -6.88 -23.83 3.49
C LEU A 320 -6.40 -25.28 3.45
N SER A 321 -5.41 -25.60 2.60
CA SER A 321 -4.73 -26.91 2.58
C SER A 321 -3.51 -26.99 3.51
N GLY A 322 -3.37 -26.10 4.50
CA GLY A 322 -2.22 -26.10 5.40
C GLY A 322 -0.87 -26.04 4.67
N GLY A 323 -0.83 -25.43 3.48
CA GLY A 323 0.36 -25.31 2.64
C GLY A 323 0.73 -26.54 1.81
N LYS A 324 -0.12 -27.58 1.73
CA LYS A 324 0.17 -28.81 0.95
C LYS A 324 -0.34 -28.75 -0.51
N GLY A 325 -1.07 -27.71 -0.90
CA GLY A 325 -1.68 -27.59 -2.23
C GLY A 325 -3.01 -28.35 -2.35
N SER A 326 -3.56 -28.42 -3.56
CA SER A 326 -4.94 -28.83 -3.87
C SER A 326 -5.39 -30.24 -3.43
N ASP A 327 -4.50 -31.03 -2.81
CA ASP A 327 -4.79 -32.40 -2.37
C ASP A 327 -4.86 -32.50 -0.83
N ILE A 328 -5.96 -32.05 -0.22
CA ILE A 328 -6.25 -32.29 1.19
C ILE A 328 -7.68 -32.75 1.44
N ARG A 329 -7.84 -33.70 2.37
CA ARG A 329 -9.11 -34.27 2.85
C ARG A 329 -9.40 -33.75 4.27
N LYS A 330 -10.67 -33.74 4.66
CA LYS A 330 -11.21 -33.25 5.96
C LYS A 330 -10.40 -33.62 7.22
N LYS A 331 -9.72 -34.76 7.24
CA LYS A 331 -8.89 -35.24 8.37
C LYS A 331 -7.61 -34.44 8.66
N ASP A 332 -7.13 -33.64 7.72
CA ASP A 332 -5.91 -32.85 7.90
C ASP A 332 -6.13 -31.60 8.79
N PHE A 333 -7.38 -31.29 9.17
CA PHE A 333 -7.75 -30.18 10.05
C PHE A 333 -7.90 -30.55 11.53
N GLU A 334 -7.79 -31.84 11.89
CA GLU A 334 -7.96 -32.30 13.28
C GLU A 334 -6.64 -32.29 14.09
N MET A 335 -5.56 -31.71 13.55
CA MET A 335 -4.24 -31.62 14.23
C MET A 335 -3.72 -30.20 14.44
N LEU A 336 -4.59 -29.18 14.33
CA LEU A 336 -4.37 -27.86 14.93
C LEU A 336 -5.25 -27.76 16.19
#